data_AF-A0A3M2T3U2-F1
#
_entry.id   AF-A0A3M2T3U2-F1
#
_cell.length_a   1.000
_cell.length_b   1.000
_cell.length_c   1.000
_cell.angle_alpha   90.00
_cell.angle_beta   90.00
_cell.angle_gamma   90.00
#
_symmetry.space_group_name_H-M   'P 1'
#
loop_
_entity.id
_entity.type
_entity.pdbx_description
1 polymer ?
#
loop_
_entity_poly.entity_id
_entity_poly.type
_entity_poly.pdbx_seq_one_letter_code
_entity_poly.pdbx_strand_id
1 'polypeptide(L)'
;MIEKACLEMERASIKVKRTSSLFETAPMYVLDQDPFINGVCEVETSLGPLALLDTLQSIEKALGRKKLVEKGPRSIDLDILLYDQQVFSSERLDIPHKLMLERDFVLRPLC
;
A
#
# COMPACT_ATOMS: atom_id res chain seq x y z
N MET A 1 8.21 -4.85 9.53
CA MET A 1 8.37 -4.32 8.15
C MET A 1 7.45 -3.14 7.90
N ILE A 2 6.17 -3.22 8.28
CA ILE A 2 5.20 -2.11 8.14
C ILE A 2 5.67 -0.83 8.87
N GLU A 3 6.11 -0.93 10.12
CA GLU A 3 6.65 0.23 10.87
C GLU A 3 7.83 0.91 10.15
N LYS A 4 8.69 0.12 9.51
CA LYS A 4 9.81 0.65 8.71
C LYS A 4 9.28 1.39 7.47
N ALA A 5 8.25 0.87 6.81
CA ALA A 5 7.61 1.56 5.69
C ALA A 5 7.02 2.91 6.12
N CYS A 6 6.36 2.97 7.28
CA CYS A 6 5.88 4.24 7.84
C CYS A 6 7.01 5.23 8.10
N LEU A 7 8.13 4.77 8.67
CA LEU A 7 9.29 5.63 8.90
C LEU A 7 9.93 6.14 7.60
N GLU A 8 10.02 5.30 6.58
CA GLU A 8 10.55 5.71 5.27
C GLU A 8 9.59 6.66 4.53
N MET A 9 8.27 6.52 4.71
CA MET A 9 7.29 7.49 4.22
C MET A 9 7.51 8.88 4.87
N GLU A 10 7.67 8.93 6.19
CA GLU A 10 7.96 10.20 6.90
C GLU A 10 9.23 10.87 6.39
N ARG A 11 10.30 10.09 6.14
CA ARG A 11 11.56 10.59 5.56
C ARG A 11 11.38 11.13 4.13
N ALA A 12 10.39 10.62 3.40
CA ALA A 12 10.06 11.02 2.04
C ALA A 12 9.00 12.13 1.96
N SER A 13 8.77 12.89 3.04
CA SER A 13 7.74 13.95 3.10
C SER A 13 6.31 13.45 2.89
N ILE A 14 6.04 12.22 3.32
CA ILE A 14 4.71 11.62 3.40
C ILE A 14 4.42 11.41 4.89
N LYS A 15 3.71 12.36 5.50
CA LYS A 15 3.46 12.37 6.94
C LYS A 15 2.33 11.42 7.29
N VAL A 16 2.59 10.44 8.14
CA VAL A 16 1.58 9.49 8.63
C VAL A 16 0.75 10.16 9.72
N LYS A 17 -0.56 10.26 9.50
CA LYS A 17 -1.50 10.92 10.42
C LYS A 17 -2.10 9.93 11.41
N ARG A 18 -2.50 8.76 10.91
CA ARG A 18 -3.05 7.66 11.70
C ARG A 18 -2.92 6.35 10.95
N THR A 19 -2.99 5.25 11.70
CA THR A 19 -2.94 3.89 11.18
C THR A 19 -4.12 3.08 11.71
N SER A 20 -4.58 2.11 10.93
CA SER A 20 -5.51 1.08 11.41
C SER A 20 -4.82 0.11 12.38
N SER A 21 -5.62 -0.79 12.95
CA SER A 21 -5.06 -2.05 13.47
C SER A 21 -4.48 -2.90 12.33
N LEU A 22 -3.58 -3.82 12.67
CA LEU A 22 -3.04 -4.79 11.73
C LEU A 22 -3.94 -6.03 11.69
N PHE A 23 -4.18 -6.55 10.48
CA PHE A 23 -5.02 -7.72 10.25
C PHE A 23 -4.23 -8.79 9.52
N GLU A 24 -4.21 -9.99 10.10
CA GLU A 24 -3.71 -11.16 9.42
C GLU A 24 -4.78 -11.74 8.50
N THR A 25 -4.44 -11.99 7.25
CA THR A 25 -5.36 -12.53 6.24
C THR A 25 -4.68 -13.57 5.37
N ALA A 26 -5.42 -14.62 5.01
CA ALA A 26 -4.94 -15.63 4.08
C ALA A 26 -4.59 -15.02 2.70
N PRO A 27 -3.58 -15.56 2.01
CA PRO A 27 -3.27 -15.13 0.65
C PRO A 27 -4.42 -15.46 -0.32
N MET A 28 -4.67 -14.57 -1.28
CA MET A 28 -5.79 -14.72 -2.22
C MET A 28 -5.45 -15.53 -3.48
N TYR A 29 -4.19 -15.56 -3.91
CA TYR A 29 -3.80 -16.09 -5.23
C TYR A 29 -2.79 -17.24 -5.14
N VAL A 30 -1.63 -17.01 -4.52
CA VAL A 30 -0.65 -18.08 -4.26
C VAL A 30 -0.94 -18.60 -2.86
N LEU A 31 -1.54 -19.79 -2.73
CA LEU A 31 -2.01 -20.28 -1.43
C LEU A 31 -0.90 -20.94 -0.59
N ASP A 32 0.17 -21.41 -1.23
CA ASP A 32 1.32 -22.03 -0.59
C ASP A 32 2.34 -20.96 -0.15
N GLN A 33 1.93 -20.14 0.83
CA GLN A 33 2.76 -19.12 1.47
C GLN A 33 2.21 -18.74 2.85
N ASP A 34 3.02 -18.04 3.64
CA ASP A 34 2.60 -17.46 4.91
C ASP A 34 1.46 -16.43 4.73
N PRO A 35 0.59 -16.25 5.74
CA PRO A 35 -0.43 -15.21 5.74
C PRO A 35 0.15 -13.80 5.54
N PHE A 36 -0.65 -12.90 4.98
CA PHE A 36 -0.30 -11.48 4.89
C PHE A 36 -0.76 -10.74 6.14
N ILE A 37 0.08 -9.81 6.60
CA ILE A 37 -0.31 -8.77 7.55
C ILE A 37 -0.66 -7.50 6.76
N ASN A 38 -1.90 -7.05 6.87
CA ASN A 38 -2.42 -5.88 6.17
C ASN A 38 -2.80 -4.78 7.16
N GLY A 39 -2.73 -3.54 6.69
CA GLY A 39 -3.16 -2.36 7.42
C GLY A 39 -3.31 -1.19 6.45
N VAL A 40 -3.99 -0.14 6.91
CA VAL A 40 -4.16 1.11 6.15
C VAL A 40 -3.61 2.25 7.00
N CYS A 41 -3.04 3.25 6.34
CA CYS A 41 -2.66 4.49 6.98
C CYS A 41 -3.23 5.69 6.22
N GLU A 42 -3.62 6.71 6.97
CA GLU A 42 -3.91 8.02 6.42
C GLU A 42 -2.62 8.83 6.44
N VAL A 43 -2.31 9.48 5.32
CA VAL A 43 -1.10 10.27 5.15
C VAL A 43 -1.44 11.66 4.64
N GLU A 44 -0.57 12.61 4.93
CA GLU A 44 -0.59 13.98 4.43
C GLU A 44 0.69 14.21 3.62
N THR A 45 0.54 14.66 2.38
CA THR A 45 1.67 14.93 1.47
C THR A 45 1.32 16.03 0.49
N SER A 46 2.34 16.72 -0.03
CA SER A 46 2.22 17.67 -1.14
C SER A 46 2.50 17.03 -2.51
N LEU A 47 2.86 15.74 -2.54
CA LEU A 47 3.13 14.99 -3.76
C LEU A 47 1.85 14.69 -4.52
N GLY A 48 1.79 15.03 -5.81
CA GLY A 48 0.69 14.58 -6.67
C GLY A 48 0.66 13.06 -6.86
N PRO A 49 -0.44 12.47 -7.36
CA PRO A 49 -0.66 11.01 -7.38
C PRO A 49 0.47 10.17 -7.98
N LEU A 50 1.02 10.58 -9.13
CA LEU A 50 2.11 9.85 -9.78
C LEU A 50 3.45 9.98 -9.02
N ALA A 51 3.72 11.15 -8.44
CA ALA A 51 4.93 11.35 -7.64
C ALA A 51 4.85 10.57 -6.32
N LEU A 52 3.66 10.49 -5.71
CA LEU A 52 3.40 9.63 -4.57
C LEU A 52 3.63 8.15 -4.95
N LEU A 53 3.09 7.69 -6.07
CA LEU A 53 3.32 6.32 -6.56
C LEU A 53 4.80 6.01 -6.75
N ASP A 54 5.54 6.88 -7.43
CA ASP A 54 6.99 6.71 -7.67
C ASP A 54 7.77 6.63 -6.35
N THR A 55 7.38 7.45 -5.38
CA THR A 55 8.00 7.47 -4.04
C THR A 55 7.73 6.18 -3.28
N LEU A 56 6.48 5.72 -3.25
CA LEU A 56 6.11 4.46 -2.58
C LEU A 56 6.83 3.26 -3.21
N GLN A 57 6.88 3.18 -4.54
CA GLN A 57 7.62 2.13 -5.25
C GLN A 57 9.13 2.15 -4.95
N SER A 58 9.71 3.33 -4.73
CA SER A 58 11.10 3.46 -4.31
C SER A 58 11.31 2.92 -2.89
N ILE A 59 10.41 3.25 -1.96
CA ILE A 59 10.45 2.75 -0.57
C ILE A 59 10.36 1.22 -0.55
N GLU A 60 9.46 0.62 -1.32
CA GLU A 60 9.33 -0.83 -1.41
C GLU A 60 10.62 -1.50 -1.88
N LYS A 61 11.25 -0.94 -2.93
CA LYS A 61 12.54 -1.44 -3.44
C LYS A 61 13.62 -1.34 -2.39
N ALA A 62 13.71 -0.21 -1.67
CA ALA A 62 14.67 -0.02 -0.58
C ALA A 62 14.44 -1.00 0.59
N LEU A 63 13.18 -1.37 0.86
CA LEU A 63 12.81 -2.38 1.85
C LEU A 63 12.89 -3.82 1.33
N GLY A 64 13.54 -4.02 0.17
CA GLY A 64 13.89 -5.33 -0.34
C GLY A 64 12.77 -6.05 -1.08
N ARG A 65 11.75 -5.33 -1.58
CA ARG A 65 10.72 -5.93 -2.45
C ARG A 65 11.39 -6.53 -3.69
N LYS A 66 11.32 -7.87 -3.81
CA LYS A 66 11.76 -8.63 -4.99
C LYS A 66 10.54 -9.21 -5.69
N LYS A 67 10.33 -8.84 -6.95
CA LYS A 67 9.23 -9.39 -7.76
C LYS A 67 9.66 -10.73 -8.36
N LEU A 68 9.67 -11.78 -7.54
CA LEU A 68 10.05 -13.13 -7.94
C LEU A 68 8.89 -13.90 -8.58
N VAL A 69 7.68 -13.75 -8.01
CA VAL A 69 6.45 -14.40 -8.47
C VAL A 69 5.35 -13.34 -8.49
N GLU A 70 4.57 -13.30 -9.58
CA GLU A 70 3.42 -12.41 -9.66
C GLU A 70 2.40 -12.79 -8.57
N LYS A 71 2.04 -11.83 -7.70
CA LYS A 71 1.13 -12.03 -6.55
C LYS A 71 1.62 -13.06 -5.51
N GLY A 72 2.90 -13.40 -5.52
CA GLY A 72 3.53 -14.26 -4.51
C GLY A 72 3.97 -13.49 -3.26
N PRO A 73 4.78 -14.14 -2.41
CA PRO A 73 5.32 -13.54 -1.20
C PRO A 73 6.11 -12.27 -1.48
N ARG A 74 5.89 -11.23 -0.69
CA ARG A 74 6.57 -9.93 -0.79
C ARG A 74 6.82 -9.35 0.59
N SER A 75 7.93 -8.66 0.75
CA SER A 75 8.35 -8.08 2.03
C SER A 75 7.45 -6.92 2.47
N ILE A 76 6.99 -6.12 1.51
CA ILE A 76 6.06 -5.00 1.70
C ILE A 76 5.36 -4.71 0.36
N ASP A 77 4.11 -4.24 0.42
CA ASP A 77 3.32 -3.74 -0.70
C ASP A 77 2.60 -2.47 -0.24
N LEU A 78 2.72 -1.38 -0.98
CA LEU A 78 2.17 -0.06 -0.68
C LEU A 78 1.27 0.36 -1.84
N ASP A 79 -0.04 0.27 -1.63
CA ASP A 79 -1.07 0.65 -2.61
C ASP A 79 -1.70 2.01 -2.24
N ILE A 80 -1.90 2.87 -3.23
CA ILE A 80 -2.70 4.10 -3.05
C ILE A 80 -4.17 3.74 -3.23
N LEU A 81 -4.95 3.79 -2.15
CA LEU A 81 -6.38 3.47 -2.17
C LEU A 81 -7.24 4.65 -2.61
N LEU A 82 -7.00 5.80 -1.99
CA LEU A 82 -7.73 7.05 -2.14
C LEU A 82 -6.73 8.21 -2.18
N TYR A 83 -7.11 9.32 -2.80
CA TYR A 83 -6.34 10.56 -2.78
C TYR A 83 -7.33 11.72 -2.69
N ASP A 84 -7.49 12.27 -1.49
CA ASP A 84 -8.56 13.24 -1.16
C ASP A 84 -9.92 12.81 -1.74
N GLN A 85 -10.57 13.71 -2.49
CA GLN A 85 -11.80 13.48 -3.24
C GLN A 85 -11.51 13.36 -4.75
N GLN A 86 -10.25 13.15 -5.14
CA GLN A 86 -9.85 13.12 -6.53
C GLN A 86 -10.18 11.78 -7.18
N VAL A 87 -10.68 11.85 -8.40
CA VAL A 87 -10.70 10.71 -9.33
C VAL A 87 -9.54 10.93 -10.30
N PHE A 88 -8.63 9.97 -10.34
CA PHE A 88 -7.44 10.01 -11.18
C PHE A 88 -7.31 8.70 -11.94
N SER A 89 -7.01 8.78 -13.24
CA SER A 89 -6.74 7.60 -14.05
C SER A 89 -5.61 7.89 -15.03
N SER A 90 -4.71 6.93 -15.14
CA SER A 90 -3.55 6.93 -16.03
C SER A 90 -3.19 5.49 -16.37
N GLU A 91 -2.24 5.29 -17.28
CA GLU A 91 -1.72 3.94 -17.59
C GLU A 91 -1.10 3.22 -16.38
N ARG A 92 -0.70 3.97 -15.35
CA ARG A 92 0.06 3.45 -14.19
C ARG A 92 -0.74 3.39 -12.90
N LEU A 93 -1.81 4.18 -12.78
CA LEU A 93 -2.50 4.44 -11.52
C LEU A 93 -3.96 4.81 -11.75
N ASP A 94 -4.83 4.18 -10.98
CA ASP A 94 -6.25 4.51 -10.86
C ASP A 94 -6.59 4.80 -9.41
N ILE A 95 -7.26 5.93 -9.16
CA ILE A 95 -7.76 6.36 -7.86
C ILE A 95 -9.24 6.73 -8.02
N PRO A 96 -10.16 6.16 -7.22
CA PRO A 96 -9.94 5.13 -6.20
C PRO A 96 -9.36 3.82 -6.76
N HIS A 97 -8.64 3.08 -5.93
CA HIS A 97 -8.03 1.82 -6.36
C HIS A 97 -9.11 0.83 -6.83
N LYS A 98 -9.02 0.39 -8.09
CA LYS A 98 -10.04 -0.41 -8.80
C LYS A 98 -10.63 -1.57 -8.00
N LEU A 99 -9.80 -2.31 -7.28
CA LEU A 99 -10.21 -3.52 -6.54
C LEU A 99 -10.37 -3.30 -5.03
N MET A 100 -10.35 -2.06 -4.53
CA MET A 100 -10.38 -1.83 -3.08
C MET A 100 -11.67 -2.31 -2.43
N LEU A 101 -12.80 -2.21 -3.14
CA LEU A 101 -14.12 -2.63 -2.66
C LEU A 101 -14.33 -4.15 -2.70
N GLU A 102 -13.47 -4.88 -3.40
CA GLU A 102 -13.54 -6.34 -3.56
C GLU A 102 -12.58 -7.07 -2.61
N ARG A 103 -11.79 -6.32 -1.81
CA ARG A 103 -10.71 -6.86 -0.98
C ARG A 103 -10.99 -6.63 0.49
N ASP A 104 -11.39 -7.71 1.18
CA ASP A 104 -11.63 -7.70 2.63
C ASP A 104 -10.45 -7.17 3.44
N PHE A 105 -9.22 -7.54 3.05
CA PHE A 105 -7.99 -7.09 3.70
C PHE A 105 -7.68 -5.60 3.50
N VAL A 106 -8.42 -4.92 2.62
CA VAL A 106 -8.40 -3.46 2.43
C VAL A 106 -9.54 -2.81 3.21
N LEU A 107 -10.76 -3.34 3.09
CA LEU A 107 -11.94 -2.72 3.72
C LEU A 107 -11.94 -2.85 5.25
N ARG A 108 -11.57 -4.01 5.81
CA ARG A 108 -11.52 -4.22 7.26
C ARG A 108 -10.61 -3.23 8.00
N PRO A 109 -9.38 -2.93 7.53
CA PRO A 109 -8.59 -1.87 8.16
C PRO A 109 -9.05 -0.45 7.84
N LEU A 110 -9.84 -0.23 6.78
CA LEU A 110 -10.29 1.09 6.36
C LEU A 110 -11.56 1.58 7.09
N CYS A 111 -12.46 0.66 7.47
CA CYS A 111 -13.76 0.95 8.10
C CYS A 111 -13.76 0.69 9.61
#